data_AF-Q4D2F4-F1
#
_entry.id   AF-Q4D2F4-F1
#
_cell.length_a   1.000
_cell.length_b   1.000
_cell.length_c   1.000
_cell.angle_alpha   90.00
_cell.angle_beta   90.00
_cell.angle_gamma   90.00
#
_symmetry.space_group_name_H-M   'P 1'
#
loop_
_entity.id
_entity.type
_entity.pdbx_description
1 polymer ?
#
loop_
_entity_poly.entity_id
_entity_poly.type
_entity_poly.pdbx_seq_one_letter_code
_entity_poly.pdbx_strand_id
1 'polypeptide(L)'
;MYSCSAQSVPALLTDLVLHNYADHLTSQRTPPANYPITETRTDAASLEETLAPLQLIHGKVFTSAIGIALHGAESIFRYVAYDSSEENEGVPHDEEQERQEEVKDENENFRGRCLYFVGEHRLFSPYYCPCGAYGYQSIRRQEAWLCKHLLALRIALILEKKGLVRDVIRKRQVTRCQLREMMQSLD
;
A
#
# COMPACT_ATOMS: atom_id res chain seq x y z
N MET A 1 11.34 17.68 -23.18
CA MET A 1 10.64 16.44 -23.57
C MET A 1 11.24 15.30 -22.77
N TYR A 2 10.52 14.74 -21.80
CA TYR A 2 11.00 13.58 -21.04
C TYR A 2 10.89 12.35 -21.95
N SER A 3 12.02 11.69 -22.23
CA SER A 3 12.04 10.42 -22.96
C SER A 3 11.41 9.34 -22.07
N CYS A 4 10.17 8.98 -22.33
CA CYS A 4 9.56 7.78 -21.77
C CYS A 4 10.31 6.56 -22.34
N SER A 5 11.17 5.94 -21.54
CA SER A 5 11.79 4.67 -21.94
C SER A 5 10.71 3.59 -21.93
N ALA A 6 10.71 2.68 -22.91
CA ALA A 6 9.76 1.56 -22.94
C ALA A 6 9.76 0.75 -21.62
N GLN A 7 10.91 0.73 -20.92
CA GLN A 7 11.09 0.09 -19.62
C GLN A 7 10.25 0.70 -18.49
N SER A 8 9.81 1.96 -18.62
CA SER A 8 8.91 2.59 -17.64
C SER A 8 7.43 2.30 -17.87
N VAL A 9 7.06 1.74 -19.03
CA VAL A 9 5.66 1.50 -19.40
C VAL A 9 4.96 0.56 -18.41
N PRO A 10 5.52 -0.59 -17.99
CA PRO A 10 4.84 -1.46 -17.03
C PRO A 10 4.57 -0.79 -15.68
N ALA A 11 5.51 0.02 -15.19
CA ALA A 11 5.35 0.75 -13.93
C ALA A 11 4.25 1.83 -14.05
N LEU A 12 4.27 2.61 -15.13
CA LEU A 12 3.25 3.63 -15.39
C LEU A 12 1.85 3.03 -15.57
N LEU A 13 1.74 1.93 -16.31
CA LEU A 13 0.47 1.20 -16.48
C LEU A 13 -0.01 0.64 -15.14
N THR A 14 0.89 0.10 -14.32
CA THR A 14 0.53 -0.40 -12.98
C THR A 14 -0.07 0.71 -12.14
N ASP A 15 0.61 1.86 -12.04
CA ASP A 15 0.14 2.97 -11.23
C ASP A 15 -1.19 3.52 -11.78
N LEU A 16 -1.33 3.70 -13.10
CA LEU A 16 -2.57 4.15 -13.74
C LEU A 16 -3.74 3.22 -13.44
N VAL A 17 -3.54 1.91 -13.61
CA VAL A 17 -4.60 0.91 -13.41
C VAL A 17 -5.03 0.83 -11.95
N LEU A 18 -4.10 0.95 -11.01
CA LEU A 18 -4.43 0.99 -9.59
C LEU A 18 -5.25 2.23 -9.20
N HIS A 19 -4.96 3.40 -9.80
CA HIS A 19 -5.77 4.60 -9.61
C HIS A 19 -7.18 4.42 -10.20
N ASN A 20 -7.28 3.90 -11.43
CA ASN A 20 -8.57 3.63 -12.08
C ASN A 20 -9.40 2.63 -11.27
N TYR A 21 -8.77 1.58 -10.72
CA TYR A 21 -9.41 0.61 -9.84
C TYR A 21 -9.98 1.29 -8.58
N ALA A 22 -9.20 2.14 -7.92
CA ALA A 22 -9.68 2.84 -6.74
C ALA A 22 -10.80 3.84 -7.08
N ASP A 23 -10.69 4.56 -8.19
CA ASP A 23 -11.74 5.47 -8.66
C ASP A 23 -13.04 4.71 -9.00
N HIS A 24 -12.92 3.54 -9.64
CA HIS A 24 -14.04 2.65 -9.90
C HIS A 24 -14.75 2.24 -8.59
N LEU A 25 -13.99 1.81 -7.58
CA LEU A 25 -14.55 1.47 -6.26
C LEU A 25 -15.20 2.67 -5.55
N THR A 26 -14.62 3.87 -5.65
CA THR A 26 -15.21 5.09 -5.10
C THR A 26 -16.53 5.44 -5.79
N SER A 27 -16.60 5.30 -7.12
CA SER A 27 -17.83 5.54 -7.89
C SER A 27 -18.96 4.58 -7.51
N GLN A 28 -18.65 3.30 -7.24
CA GLN A 28 -19.65 2.32 -6.81
C GLN A 28 -20.21 2.59 -5.41
N ARG A 29 -19.44 3.25 -4.53
CA ARG A 29 -19.87 3.59 -3.16
C ARG A 29 -20.71 4.86 -3.08
N THR A 30 -20.68 5.70 -4.11
CA THR A 30 -21.47 6.93 -4.14
C THR A 30 -22.86 6.58 -4.67
N PRO A 31 -23.92 6.51 -3.83
CA PRO A 31 -25.25 6.26 -4.35
C PRO A 31 -25.63 7.38 -5.33
N PRO A 32 -26.32 7.08 -6.44
CA PRO A 32 -26.72 8.10 -7.40
C PRO A 32 -27.71 9.05 -6.71
N ALA A 33 -27.20 10.17 -6.20
CA ALA A 33 -28.03 11.25 -5.70
C ALA A 33 -28.67 11.94 -6.91
N ASN A 34 -29.96 11.67 -7.14
CA ASN A 34 -30.89 12.46 -7.94
C ASN A 34 -30.29 13.20 -9.14
N TYR A 35 -29.97 12.48 -10.22
CA TYR A 35 -29.85 13.08 -11.54
C TYR A 35 -30.97 12.57 -12.45
N PRO A 36 -31.79 13.46 -13.05
CA PRO A 36 -32.74 13.04 -14.05
C PRO A 36 -31.99 12.67 -15.33
N ILE A 37 -32.29 11.47 -15.83
CA ILE A 37 -32.40 11.05 -17.24
C ILE A 37 -31.52 11.81 -18.25
N THR A 38 -30.76 11.02 -19.03
CA THR A 38 -30.16 11.33 -20.36
C THR A 38 -28.68 11.68 -20.42
N GLU A 39 -27.79 10.85 -19.87
CA GLU A 39 -26.46 10.71 -20.47
C GLU A 39 -26.10 9.22 -20.52
N THR A 40 -25.71 8.77 -21.72
CA THR A 40 -25.13 7.47 -22.01
C THR A 40 -24.12 7.08 -20.94
N ARG A 41 -24.53 6.20 -20.03
CA ARG A 41 -23.64 5.49 -19.11
C ARG A 41 -22.76 4.61 -19.99
N THR A 42 -21.68 5.17 -20.54
CA THR A 42 -20.57 4.44 -21.14
C THR A 42 -20.28 3.28 -20.20
N ASP A 43 -20.43 2.05 -20.69
CA ASP A 43 -20.43 0.82 -19.92
C ASP A 43 -19.43 0.93 -18.77
N ALA A 44 -19.96 0.91 -17.54
CA ALA A 44 -19.11 0.95 -16.36
C ALA A 44 -18.23 -0.29 -16.46
N ALA A 45 -16.97 -0.09 -16.87
CA ALA A 45 -16.02 -1.17 -17.08
C ALA A 45 -16.10 -2.10 -15.89
N SER A 46 -16.29 -3.39 -16.13
CA SER A 46 -16.39 -4.35 -15.04
C SER A 46 -15.13 -4.28 -14.17
N LEU A 47 -15.24 -4.70 -12.91
CA LEU A 47 -14.08 -4.78 -12.02
C LEU A 47 -12.95 -5.61 -12.66
N GLU A 48 -13.33 -6.67 -13.37
CA GLU A 48 -12.45 -7.55 -14.12
C GLU A 48 -11.73 -6.79 -15.24
N GLU A 49 -12.45 -6.03 -16.08
CA GLU A 49 -11.85 -5.21 -17.14
C GLU A 49 -10.89 -4.16 -16.58
N THR A 50 -11.25 -3.55 -15.44
CA THR A 50 -10.40 -2.55 -14.79
C THR A 50 -9.09 -3.16 -14.31
N LEU A 51 -9.10 -4.40 -13.83
CA LEU A 51 -7.92 -5.08 -13.26
C LEU A 51 -7.17 -5.95 -14.28
N ALA A 52 -7.76 -6.27 -15.44
CA ALA A 52 -7.18 -7.13 -16.46
C ALA A 52 -5.75 -6.73 -16.88
N PRO A 53 -5.40 -5.43 -17.03
CA PRO A 53 -4.02 -5.05 -17.33
C PRO A 53 -3.01 -5.49 -16.26
N LEU A 54 -3.38 -5.47 -14.98
CA LEU A 54 -2.47 -5.91 -13.90
C LEU A 54 -2.27 -7.42 -13.94
N GLN A 55 -3.33 -8.19 -14.19
CA GLN A 55 -3.22 -9.64 -14.37
C GLN A 55 -2.35 -9.98 -15.61
N LEU A 56 -2.43 -9.21 -16.69
CA LEU A 56 -1.61 -9.39 -17.89
C LEU A 56 -0.13 -9.09 -17.63
N ILE A 57 0.18 -7.99 -16.95
CA ILE A 57 1.55 -7.53 -16.70
C ILE A 57 2.25 -8.39 -15.63
N HIS A 58 1.54 -8.69 -14.53
CA HIS A 58 2.14 -9.30 -13.33
C HIS A 58 1.73 -10.76 -13.10
N GLY A 59 0.74 -11.27 -13.82
CA GLY A 59 0.31 -12.67 -13.75
C GLY A 59 0.03 -13.13 -12.31
N LYS A 60 0.67 -14.23 -11.92
CA LYS A 60 0.53 -14.81 -10.56
C LYS A 60 0.93 -13.84 -9.44
N VAL A 61 1.85 -12.92 -9.70
CA VAL A 61 2.27 -11.91 -8.72
C VAL A 61 1.09 -11.02 -8.33
N PHE A 62 0.25 -10.65 -9.31
CA PHE A 62 -0.95 -9.87 -9.05
C PHE A 62 -1.95 -10.63 -8.18
N THR A 63 -2.24 -11.90 -8.51
CA THR A 63 -3.16 -12.72 -7.70
C THR A 63 -2.68 -12.86 -6.26
N SER A 64 -1.39 -13.10 -6.03
CA SER A 64 -0.82 -13.14 -4.68
C SER A 64 -0.89 -11.78 -3.97
N ALA A 65 -0.63 -10.68 -4.68
CA ALA A 65 -0.71 -9.35 -4.11
C ALA A 65 -2.13 -8.98 -3.66
N ILE A 66 -3.16 -9.38 -4.43
CA ILE A 66 -4.57 -9.25 -4.04
C ILE A 66 -4.88 -10.07 -2.80
N GLY A 67 -4.38 -11.31 -2.72
CA GLY A 67 -4.50 -12.16 -1.52
C GLY A 67 -3.98 -11.45 -0.25
N ILE A 68 -2.85 -10.76 -0.35
CA ILE A 68 -2.28 -10.00 0.76
C ILE A 68 -3.12 -8.74 1.04
N ALA A 69 -3.35 -7.90 0.03
CA ALA A 69 -3.94 -6.57 0.22
C ALA A 69 -5.44 -6.58 0.56
N LEU A 70 -6.20 -7.54 0.05
CA LEU A 70 -7.66 -7.58 0.20
C LEU A 70 -8.16 -8.71 1.08
N HIS A 71 -7.41 -9.83 1.15
CA HIS A 71 -7.84 -11.02 1.89
C HIS A 71 -7.00 -11.32 3.13
N GLY A 72 -6.00 -10.47 3.44
CA GLY A 72 -5.19 -10.63 4.65
C GLY A 72 -4.35 -11.90 4.67
N ALA A 73 -3.99 -12.45 3.50
CA ALA A 73 -3.12 -13.63 3.41
C ALA A 73 -1.76 -13.41 4.09
N GLU A 74 -1.29 -12.15 4.09
CA GLU A 74 -0.20 -11.68 4.93
C GLU A 74 -0.62 -10.34 5.55
N SER A 75 -0.07 -10.02 6.72
CA SER A 75 -0.36 -8.74 7.38
C SER A 75 0.41 -7.58 6.75
N ILE A 76 -0.22 -6.40 6.70
CA ILE A 76 0.45 -5.15 6.34
C ILE A 76 0.45 -4.23 7.56
N PHE A 77 1.62 -3.91 8.07
CA PHE A 77 1.79 -2.93 9.16
C PHE A 77 2.49 -1.68 8.67
N ARG A 78 2.11 -0.53 9.25
CA ARG A 78 2.83 0.75 9.13
C ARG A 78 3.28 1.20 10.51
N TYR A 79 4.58 1.24 10.71
CA TYR A 79 5.20 1.81 11.90
C TYR A 79 5.47 3.29 11.66
N VAL A 80 4.95 4.13 12.56
CA VAL A 80 5.11 5.57 12.52
C VAL A 80 5.76 6.00 13.83
N ALA A 81 6.82 6.80 13.74
CA ALA A 81 7.40 7.41 14.92
C ALA A 81 6.41 8.43 15.50
N TYR A 82 6.14 8.35 16.80
CA TYR A 82 5.47 9.46 17.49
C TYR A 82 6.53 10.43 18.01
N ASP A 83 6.21 11.72 17.90
CA ASP A 83 7.05 12.80 18.43
C ASP A 83 6.69 13.00 19.90
N SER A 84 7.12 12.08 20.77
CA SER A 84 7.22 12.43 22.19
C SER A 84 8.44 13.33 22.35
N SER A 85 8.20 14.63 22.32
CA SER A 85 9.05 15.59 23.02
C SER A 85 8.99 15.24 24.50
N GLU A 86 9.85 14.32 24.95
CA GLU A 86 10.41 14.24 26.29
C GLU A 86 11.19 12.92 26.40
N GLU A 87 12.51 13.07 26.47
CA GLU A 87 13.41 12.07 27.03
C GLU A 87 12.99 11.83 28.48
N ASN A 88 12.17 10.80 28.71
CA ASN A 88 12.03 10.24 30.04
C ASN A 88 12.54 8.80 29.99
N GLU A 89 13.73 8.63 30.56
CA GLU A 89 14.38 7.35 30.75
C GLU A 89 13.48 6.41 31.59
N GLY A 90 13.30 5.20 31.07
CA GLY A 90 13.15 4.00 31.91
C GLY A 90 11.78 3.74 32.53
N VAL A 91 10.93 2.98 31.82
CA VAL A 91 10.17 1.87 32.44
C VAL A 91 9.99 0.77 31.38
N PRO A 92 10.40 -0.48 31.63
CA PRO A 92 10.03 -1.61 30.78
C PRO A 92 8.60 -2.03 31.14
N HIS A 93 7.64 -1.78 30.26
CA HIS A 93 6.30 -2.35 30.39
C HIS A 93 6.07 -3.34 29.24
N ASP A 94 6.50 -4.57 29.49
CA ASP A 94 5.79 -5.74 28.98
C ASP A 94 4.34 -5.68 29.54
N GLU A 95 3.38 -6.14 28.74
CA GLU A 95 1.96 -6.35 29.10
C GLU A 95 1.01 -5.11 29.12
N GLU A 96 0.61 -4.64 27.93
CA GLU A 96 -0.67 -3.91 27.69
C GLU A 96 -0.92 -3.90 26.16
N GLN A 97 -1.29 -5.01 25.52
CA GLN A 97 -2.65 -5.57 25.46
C GLN A 97 -3.76 -4.52 25.28
N GLU A 98 -4.17 -4.37 24.01
CA GLU A 98 -5.57 -4.19 23.61
C GLU A 98 -6.38 -3.08 24.32
N ARG A 99 -6.00 -1.80 24.23
CA ARG A 99 -6.91 -0.69 24.65
C ARG A 99 -6.53 0.75 24.28
N GLN A 100 -5.84 1.02 23.16
CA GLN A 100 -5.77 2.40 22.64
C GLN A 100 -6.87 2.65 21.59
N GLU A 101 -8.06 2.87 22.14
CA GLU A 101 -9.22 3.51 21.54
C GLU A 101 -8.85 4.89 20.95
N GLU A 102 -9.38 5.16 19.76
CA GLU A 102 -9.91 6.47 19.32
C GLU A 102 -9.07 7.73 19.61
N VAL A 103 -7.82 7.78 19.15
CA VAL A 103 -7.18 9.09 18.90
C VAL A 103 -7.57 9.57 17.52
N LYS A 104 -8.54 10.50 17.50
CA LYS A 104 -8.83 11.45 16.41
C LYS A 104 -7.57 11.74 15.59
N ASP A 105 -7.52 11.23 14.36
CA ASP A 105 -6.54 11.70 13.39
C ASP A 105 -7.19 11.74 12.01
N GLU A 106 -7.85 12.87 11.78
CA GLU A 106 -8.37 13.32 10.52
C GLU A 106 -7.21 13.54 9.56
N ASN A 107 -6.93 12.57 8.68
CA ASN A 107 -6.39 12.86 7.36
C ASN A 107 -5.11 13.72 7.30
N GLU A 108 -4.29 13.74 8.35
CA GLU A 108 -2.97 14.37 8.29
C GLU A 108 -2.08 13.49 7.42
N ASN A 109 -1.81 13.98 6.21
CA ASN A 109 -0.78 13.46 5.32
C ASN A 109 0.51 13.20 6.12
N PHE A 110 0.74 11.95 6.51
CA PHE A 110 1.90 11.55 7.31
C PHE A 110 3.20 11.93 6.58
N ARG A 111 3.73 13.11 6.89
CA ARG A 111 5.01 13.65 6.41
C ARG A 111 6.22 13.08 7.17
N GLY A 112 6.01 12.02 7.96
CA GLY A 112 7.04 11.37 8.76
C GLY A 112 7.70 10.19 8.04
N ARG A 113 8.92 9.83 8.47
CA ARG A 113 9.54 8.55 8.08
C ARG A 113 8.68 7.43 8.66
N CYS A 114 8.26 6.50 7.82
CA CYS A 114 7.54 5.30 8.24
C CYS A 114 8.26 4.06 7.73
N LEU A 115 8.02 2.95 8.41
CA LEU A 115 8.51 1.64 8.03
C LEU A 115 7.31 0.72 7.82
N TYR A 116 7.26 0.06 6.67
CA TYR A 116 6.21 -0.89 6.37
C TYR A 116 6.69 -2.31 6.62
N PHE A 117 5.80 -3.17 7.10
CA PHE A 117 5.98 -4.61 7.08
C PHE A 117 4.89 -5.21 6.21
N VAL A 118 5.26 -6.08 5.29
CA VAL A 118 4.33 -6.86 4.46
C VAL A 118 4.72 -8.32 4.61
N GLY A 119 3.90 -9.08 5.32
CA GLY A 119 4.30 -10.39 5.83
C GLY A 119 5.54 -10.25 6.72
N GLU A 120 6.60 -10.97 6.37
CA GLU A 120 7.88 -10.96 7.09
C GLU A 120 8.86 -9.89 6.56
N HIS A 121 8.51 -9.20 5.48
CA HIS A 121 9.45 -8.30 4.81
C HIS A 121 9.29 -6.85 5.26
N ARG A 122 10.43 -6.21 5.52
CA ARG A 122 10.55 -4.79 5.89
C ARG A 122 10.75 -3.92 4.66
N LEU A 123 9.93 -2.90 4.50
CA LEU A 123 9.91 -2.01 3.34
C LEU A 123 9.99 -0.55 3.81
N PHE A 124 11.04 0.15 3.39
CA PHE A 124 11.23 1.58 3.68
C PHE A 124 10.42 2.50 2.78
N SER A 125 9.97 1.98 1.64
CA SER A 125 9.23 2.72 0.65
C SER A 125 8.40 1.76 -0.21
N PRO A 126 7.35 2.23 -0.90
CA PRO A 126 6.60 1.42 -1.86
C PRO A 126 7.34 1.17 -3.19
N TYR A 127 8.68 1.29 -3.19
CA TYR A 127 9.53 1.18 -4.37
C TYR A 127 10.62 0.10 -4.27
N TYR A 128 10.90 -0.41 -3.06
CA TYR A 128 11.94 -1.41 -2.83
C TYR A 128 11.47 -2.47 -1.82
N CYS A 129 11.75 -3.73 -2.10
CA CYS A 129 11.52 -4.84 -1.18
C CYS A 129 12.74 -5.76 -1.14
N PRO A 130 13.21 -6.15 0.05
CA PRO A 130 14.39 -7.00 0.20
C PRO A 130 14.12 -8.49 -0.09
N CYS A 131 12.91 -8.86 -0.52
CA CYS A 131 12.61 -10.28 -0.75
C CYS A 131 13.41 -10.84 -1.95
N GLY A 132 13.73 -12.14 -1.89
CA GLY A 132 14.51 -12.80 -2.94
C GLY A 132 13.87 -12.71 -4.33
N ALA A 133 12.54 -12.67 -4.43
CA ALA A 133 11.84 -12.48 -5.70
C ALA A 133 12.13 -11.12 -6.35
N TYR A 134 12.17 -10.03 -5.55
CA TYR A 134 12.52 -8.70 -6.05
C TYR A 134 14.00 -8.64 -6.46
N GLY A 135 14.90 -9.21 -5.65
CA GLY A 135 16.32 -9.30 -5.98
C GLY A 135 16.60 -10.11 -7.25
N TYR A 136 15.88 -11.22 -7.46
CA TYR A 136 16.01 -12.01 -8.68
C TYR A 136 15.56 -11.24 -9.93
N GLN A 137 14.44 -10.50 -9.84
CA GLN A 137 13.94 -9.66 -10.93
C GLN A 137 14.91 -8.53 -11.29
N SER A 138 15.55 -7.91 -10.29
CA SER A 138 16.51 -6.82 -10.51
C SER A 138 17.78 -7.31 -11.21
N ILE A 139 18.29 -8.48 -10.84
CA ILE A 139 19.45 -9.11 -11.51
C ILE A 139 19.13 -9.46 -12.96
N ARG A 140 17.93 -9.99 -13.22
CA ARG A 140 17.51 -10.39 -14.57
C ARG A 140 17.15 -9.21 -15.48
N ARG A 141 17.19 -7.97 -14.99
CA ARG A 141 16.79 -6.75 -15.73
C ARG A 141 15.41 -6.90 -16.39
N GLN A 142 14.49 -7.59 -15.73
CA GLN A 142 13.12 -7.70 -16.24
C GLN A 142 12.48 -6.31 -16.29
N GLU A 143 11.58 -6.07 -17.24
CA GLU A 143 11.02 -4.73 -17.46
C GLU A 143 10.01 -4.30 -16.38
N ALA A 144 9.51 -5.24 -15.55
CA ALA A 144 8.58 -4.96 -14.46
C ALA A 144 9.17 -5.41 -13.11
N TRP A 145 9.45 -4.46 -12.21
CA TRP A 145 10.10 -4.69 -10.91
C TRP A 145 9.08 -4.67 -9.77
N LEU A 146 8.19 -5.64 -9.71
CA LEU A 146 7.29 -5.78 -8.57
C LEU A 146 7.22 -7.23 -8.10
N CYS A 147 7.53 -7.42 -6.82
CA CYS A 147 7.17 -8.62 -6.09
C CYS A 147 5.75 -8.45 -5.52
N LYS A 148 5.17 -9.56 -5.05
CA LYS A 148 3.82 -9.56 -4.45
C LYS A 148 3.70 -8.57 -3.28
N HIS A 149 4.76 -8.39 -2.48
CA HIS A 149 4.75 -7.49 -1.33
C HIS A 149 4.67 -6.02 -1.73
N LEU A 150 5.44 -5.59 -2.73
CA LEU A 150 5.40 -4.21 -3.22
C LEU A 150 4.07 -3.90 -3.90
N LEU A 151 3.58 -4.83 -4.73
CA LEU A 151 2.30 -4.64 -5.40
C LEU A 151 1.16 -4.61 -4.38
N ALA A 152 1.16 -5.49 -3.38
CA ALA A 152 0.18 -5.48 -2.29
C ALA A 152 0.22 -4.17 -1.50
N LEU A 153 1.41 -3.69 -1.13
CA LEU A 153 1.57 -2.43 -0.42
C LEU A 153 1.05 -1.24 -1.25
N ARG A 154 1.33 -1.20 -2.56
CA ARG A 154 0.81 -0.14 -3.44
C ARG A 154 -0.70 -0.16 -3.55
N ILE A 155 -1.31 -1.34 -3.72
CA ILE A 155 -2.77 -1.51 -3.72
C ILE A 155 -3.34 -0.96 -2.40
N ALA A 156 -2.80 -1.41 -1.27
CA ALA A 156 -3.24 -1.01 0.06
C ALA A 156 -3.13 0.51 0.28
N LEU A 157 -2.01 1.12 -0.10
CA LEU A 157 -1.78 2.56 0.02
C LEU A 157 -2.76 3.39 -0.82
N ILE A 158 -3.06 2.95 -2.03
CA ILE A 158 -4.01 3.64 -2.91
C ILE A 158 -5.42 3.54 -2.35
N LEU A 159 -5.83 2.37 -1.87
CA LEU A 159 -7.14 2.17 -1.25
C LEU A 159 -7.29 2.99 0.04
N GLU A 160 -6.25 3.03 0.88
CA GLU A 160 -6.22 3.87 2.10
C GLU A 160 -6.32 5.35 1.73
N LYS A 161 -5.51 5.83 0.77
CA LYS A 161 -5.52 7.23 0.30
C LYS A 161 -6.89 7.67 -0.22
N LYS A 162 -7.67 6.74 -0.78
CA LYS A 162 -9.03 6.98 -1.30
C LYS A 162 -10.12 6.75 -0.24
N GLY A 163 -9.75 6.45 1.00
CA GLY A 163 -10.69 6.17 2.09
C GLY A 163 -11.53 4.91 1.87
N LEU A 164 -11.08 4.00 1.00
CA LEU A 164 -11.84 2.80 0.63
C LEU A 164 -11.72 1.70 1.67
N VAL A 165 -10.60 1.64 2.38
CA VAL A 165 -10.35 0.63 3.41
C VAL A 165 -9.71 1.30 4.61
N ARG A 166 -10.13 0.91 5.82
CA ARG A 166 -9.58 1.44 7.08
C ARG A 166 -8.59 0.48 7.74
N ASP A 167 -8.73 -0.82 7.49
CA ASP A 167 -8.03 -1.86 8.28
C ASP A 167 -7.04 -2.72 7.47
N VAL A 168 -6.81 -2.38 6.20
CA VAL A 168 -5.84 -3.11 5.36
C VAL A 168 -4.41 -2.86 5.85
N ILE A 169 -4.07 -1.62 6.21
CA ILE A 169 -2.78 -1.26 6.77
C ILE A 169 -2.95 -0.99 8.25
N ARG A 170 -2.43 -1.88 9.10
CA ARG A 170 -2.49 -1.71 10.55
C ARG A 170 -1.40 -0.75 11.00
N LYS A 171 -1.79 0.40 11.57
CA LYS A 171 -0.85 1.40 12.10
C LYS A 171 -0.32 0.95 13.47
N ARG A 172 0.98 1.12 13.71
CA ARG A 172 1.64 0.96 15.01
C ARG A 172 2.49 2.19 15.30
N GLN A 173 2.36 2.74 16.50
CA GLN A 173 3.18 3.86 16.95
C GLN A 173 4.40 3.32 17.69
N VAL A 174 5.57 3.87 17.41
CA VAL A 174 6.85 3.50 18.05
C VAL A 174 7.67 4.73 18.37
N THR A 175 8.59 4.63 19.33
CA THR A 175 9.52 5.73 19.59
C THR A 175 10.42 5.97 18.38
N ARG A 176 11.01 7.17 18.27
CA ARG A 176 12.04 7.44 17.25
C ARG A 176 13.26 6.51 17.37
N CYS A 177 13.60 6.09 18.59
CA CYS A 177 14.69 5.13 18.84
C CYS A 177 14.33 3.73 18.32
N GLN A 178 13.15 3.22 18.68
CA GLN A 178 12.64 1.94 18.16
C GLN A 178 12.55 1.95 16.64
N LEU A 179 12.01 3.02 16.03
CA LEU A 179 11.96 3.11 14.56
C LEU A 179 13.37 3.03 13.97
N ARG A 180 14.35 3.74 14.55
CA ARG A 180 15.76 3.70 14.10
C ARG A 180 16.36 2.29 14.23
N GLU A 181 16.16 1.60 15.34
CA GLU A 181 16.62 0.23 15.56
C GLU A 181 15.99 -0.76 14.56
N MET A 182 14.69 -0.63 14.31
CA MET A 182 13.98 -1.43 13.31
C MET A 182 14.50 -1.18 11.89
N MET A 183 14.87 0.08 11.59
CA MET A 183 15.47 0.45 10.31
C MET A 183 16.92 -0.06 10.15
N GLN A 184 17.67 -0.23 11.24
CA GLN A 184 19.07 -0.68 11.23
C GLN A 184 19.22 -2.21 11.25
N SER A 185 18.26 -2.93 11.80
CA SER A 185 18.27 -4.40 11.90
C SER A 185 17.88 -5.12 10.59
N LEU A 186 18.40 -4.65 9.46
CA LEU A 186 18.26 -5.34 8.18
C LEU A 186 19.40 -6.36 8.06
N ASP A 187 19.06 -7.63 8.21
CA ASP A 187 19.90 -8.74 7.75
C ASP A 187 19.97 -8.80 6.22
#